data_AF-A0A0Q9TY83-F1
#
_entry.id   AF-A0A0Q9TY83-F1
#
_cell.length_a   1.000
_cell.length_b   1.000
_cell.length_c   1.000
_cell.angle_alpha   90.00
_cell.angle_beta   90.00
_cell.angle_gamma   90.00
#
_symmetry.space_group_name_H-M   'P 1'
#
loop_
_entity.id
_entity.type
_entity.pdbx_description
1 polymer ?
#
loop_
_entity_poly.entity_id
_entity_poly.type
_entity_poly.pdbx_seq_one_letter_code
_entity_poly.pdbx_strand_id
1 'polypeptide(L)'
;MTPHQTHTPATAVPCQSAGPPLDVVEWRRCRLREAGFPALLARDLARQRVDLHALLELVDAGCPPELAARILSPLDGLDGLDGLDAPQVGR
;
A
#
# COMPACT_ATOMS: atom_id res chain seq x y z
N MET A 1 27.82 3.33 0.35
CA MET A 1 26.71 4.29 0.18
C MET A 1 25.98 3.90 -1.10
N THR A 2 24.90 3.15 -0.99
CA THR A 2 24.13 2.67 -2.14
C THR A 2 23.38 3.86 -2.73
N PRO A 3 23.55 4.19 -4.02
CA PRO A 3 22.74 5.23 -4.64
C PRO A 3 21.30 4.72 -4.74
N HIS A 4 20.36 5.47 -4.15
CA HIS A 4 18.94 5.26 -4.41
C HIS A 4 18.71 5.50 -5.90
N GLN A 5 18.24 4.47 -6.61
CA GLN A 5 17.92 4.57 -8.02
C GLN A 5 16.72 5.49 -8.19
N THR A 6 16.93 6.65 -8.80
CA THR A 6 15.84 7.53 -9.23
C THR A 6 15.15 6.85 -10.41
N HIS A 7 14.05 6.15 -10.14
CA HIS A 7 13.19 5.63 -11.18
C HIS A 7 12.69 6.79 -12.06
N THR A 8 13.13 6.82 -13.31
CA THR A 8 12.58 7.71 -14.35
C THR A 8 11.47 6.92 -15.05
N PRO A 9 10.19 7.09 -14.71
CA PRO A 9 9.13 6.42 -15.44
C PRO A 9 9.08 6.96 -16.87
N ALA A 10 9.27 6.07 -17.84
CA ALA A 10 9.11 6.38 -19.25
C ALA A 10 7.61 6.67 -19.52
N THR A 11 7.29 7.95 -19.72
CA THR A 11 6.04 8.46 -20.30
C THR A 11 4.75 8.26 -19.48
N ALA A 12 4.83 8.23 -18.14
CA ALA A 12 3.63 8.44 -17.33
C ALA A 12 3.37 9.95 -17.23
N VAL A 13 2.26 10.43 -17.80
CA VAL A 13 1.78 11.78 -17.52
C VAL A 13 1.52 11.84 -16.01
N PRO A 14 2.22 12.68 -15.23
CA PRO A 14 1.96 12.77 -13.81
C PRO A 14 0.51 13.22 -13.66
N CYS A 15 -0.33 12.50 -12.91
CA CYS A 15 -1.66 13.02 -12.61
C CYS A 15 -1.50 14.17 -11.62
N GLN A 16 -1.32 15.35 -12.18
CA GLN A 16 -1.44 16.62 -11.51
C GLN A 16 -2.91 16.81 -11.13
N SER A 17 -3.28 16.36 -9.92
CA SER A 17 -4.59 16.66 -9.34
C SER A 17 -4.68 18.17 -9.14
N ALA A 18 -5.49 18.85 -9.93
CA ALA A 18 -5.61 20.32 -9.96
C ALA A 18 -6.42 20.90 -8.78
N GLY A 19 -6.56 20.17 -7.66
CA GLY A 19 -7.51 20.50 -6.59
C GLY A 19 -6.90 20.57 -5.19
N PRO A 20 -7.52 21.33 -4.27
CA PRO A 20 -7.10 21.46 -2.87
C PRO A 20 -6.99 20.09 -2.15
N PRO A 21 -6.32 20.00 -0.98
CA PRO A 21 -5.90 18.76 -0.30
C PRO A 21 -6.99 17.72 0.06
N LEU A 22 -8.24 17.91 -0.35
CA LEU A 22 -9.36 17.01 -0.04
C LEU A 22 -9.35 15.71 -0.84
N ASP A 23 -8.77 15.64 -2.04
CA ASP A 23 -8.82 14.40 -2.84
C ASP A 23 -7.55 13.55 -2.73
N VAL A 24 -7.23 13.19 -1.48
CA VAL A 24 -6.12 12.27 -1.14
C VAL A 24 -6.30 10.89 -1.78
N VAL A 25 -7.54 10.47 -2.05
CA VAL A 25 -7.86 9.19 -2.67
C VAL A 25 -7.47 9.21 -4.15
N GLU A 26 -7.84 10.25 -4.91
CA GLU A 26 -7.42 10.37 -6.30
C GLU A 26 -5.91 10.54 -6.42
N TRP A 27 -5.28 11.29 -5.51
CA TRP A 27 -3.83 11.38 -5.45
C TRP A 27 -3.18 10.00 -5.23
N ARG A 28 -3.65 9.22 -4.25
CA ARG A 28 -3.17 7.85 -3.98
C ARG A 28 -3.36 6.95 -5.20
N ARG A 29 -4.55 6.99 -5.82
CA ARG A 29 -4.88 6.18 -7.00
C ARG A 29 -3.94 6.49 -8.15
N CYS A 30 -3.67 7.77 -8.41
CA CYS A 30 -2.73 8.14 -9.45
C CYS A 30 -1.33 7.59 -9.14
N ARG A 31 -0.84 7.79 -7.91
CA ARG A 31 0.51 7.38 -7.55
C ARG A 31 0.73 5.87 -7.70
N LEU A 32 -0.27 5.08 -7.35
CA LEU A 32 -0.27 3.63 -7.59
C LEU A 32 -0.24 3.29 -9.10
N ARG A 33 -1.00 4.00 -9.93
CA ARG A 33 -0.98 3.78 -11.38
C ARG A 33 0.38 4.12 -12.01
N GLU A 34 1.02 5.21 -11.57
CA GLU A 34 2.37 5.57 -12.02
C GLU A 34 3.41 4.52 -11.66
N ALA A 35 3.23 3.83 -10.54
CA ALA A 35 4.06 2.71 -10.12
C ALA A 35 3.73 1.36 -10.82
N GLY A 36 2.79 1.36 -11.77
CA GLY A 36 2.44 0.17 -12.56
C GLY A 36 1.33 -0.70 -11.96
N PHE A 37 0.61 -0.23 -10.94
CA PHE A 37 -0.54 -0.97 -10.41
C PHE A 37 -1.70 -0.98 -11.43
N PRO A 38 -2.40 -2.12 -11.59
CA PRO A 38 -3.62 -2.20 -12.39
C PRO A 38 -4.68 -1.19 -11.91
N ALA A 39 -5.44 -0.60 -12.83
CA ALA A 39 -6.38 0.48 -12.51
C ALA A 39 -7.42 0.09 -11.44
N LEU A 40 -7.92 -1.15 -11.46
CA LEU A 40 -8.87 -1.64 -10.46
C LEU A 40 -8.24 -1.79 -9.08
N LEU A 41 -7.01 -2.33 -9.02
CA LEU A 41 -6.26 -2.52 -7.78
C LEU A 41 -5.84 -1.17 -7.17
N ALA A 42 -5.34 -0.25 -8.00
CA ALA A 42 -4.99 1.10 -7.59
C ALA A 42 -6.18 1.86 -7.01
N ARG A 43 -7.37 1.71 -7.61
CA ARG A 43 -8.62 2.31 -7.11
C ARG A 43 -9.03 1.73 -5.75
N ASP A 44 -8.85 0.43 -5.55
CA ASP A 44 -9.22 -0.24 -4.31
C ASP A 44 -8.28 0.18 -3.16
N LEU A 45 -6.98 0.02 -3.37
CA LEU A 45 -5.93 0.38 -2.42
C LEU A 45 -5.95 1.87 -2.03
N ALA A 46 -6.30 2.76 -2.97
CA ALA A 46 -6.39 4.19 -2.70
C ALA A 46 -7.40 4.55 -1.59
N ARG A 47 -8.43 3.72 -1.37
CA ARG A 47 -9.43 3.92 -0.31
C ARG A 47 -9.06 3.22 1.01
N GLN A 48 -8.12 2.29 0.96
CA GLN A 48 -7.68 1.55 2.14
C GLN A 48 -6.65 2.34 2.94
N ARG A 49 -6.51 2.00 4.23
CA ARG A 49 -5.45 2.53 5.11
C ARG A 49 -4.17 1.69 5.01
N VAL A 50 -3.73 1.45 3.78
CA VAL A 50 -2.44 0.80 3.50
C VAL A 50 -1.32 1.84 3.50
N ASP A 51 -0.12 1.41 3.90
CA ASP A 51 1.07 2.24 3.77
C ASP A 51 1.48 2.31 2.29
N LEU A 52 1.21 3.46 1.68
CA LEU A 52 1.50 3.69 0.26
C LEU A 52 3.02 3.65 -0.01
N HIS A 53 3.84 4.11 0.94
CA HIS A 53 5.28 4.14 0.75
C HIS A 53 5.83 2.71 0.71
N ALA A 54 5.43 1.85 1.64
CA ALA A 54 5.81 0.44 1.66
C ALA A 54 5.35 -0.31 0.40
N LEU A 55 4.17 0.01 -0.15
CA LEU A 55 3.71 -0.58 -1.42
C LEU A 55 4.64 -0.23 -2.58
N LEU A 56 5.06 1.04 -2.67
CA LEU A 56 5.94 1.52 -3.72
C LEU A 56 7.34 0.91 -3.58
N GLU A 57 7.88 0.81 -2.37
CA GLU A 57 9.18 0.17 -2.10
C GLU A 57 9.20 -1.30 -2.52
N LEU A 58 8.12 -2.05 -2.26
CA LEU A 58 8.02 -3.44 -2.69
C LEU A 58 8.05 -3.56 -4.21
N VAL A 59 7.30 -2.71 -4.91
CA VAL A 59 7.27 -2.74 -6.38
C VAL A 59 8.60 -2.27 -6.98
N ASP A 60 9.26 -1.28 -6.38
CA ASP A 60 10.61 -0.85 -6.78
C ASP A 60 11.63 -1.98 -6.61
N ALA A 61 11.50 -2.78 -5.55
CA ALA A 61 12.29 -4.00 -5.34
C ALA A 61 11.97 -5.14 -6.32
N GLY A 62 11.00 -4.97 -7.23
CA GLY A 62 10.59 -5.97 -8.23
C GLY A 62 9.47 -6.90 -7.78
N CYS A 63 8.81 -6.63 -6.64
CA CYS A 63 7.64 -7.38 -6.21
C CYS A 63 6.44 -7.05 -7.12
N PRO A 64 5.69 -8.05 -7.63
CA PRO A 64 4.49 -7.76 -8.40
C PRO A 64 3.42 -7.06 -7.53
N PRO A 65 2.69 -6.08 -8.09
CA PRO A 65 1.77 -5.21 -7.33
C PRO A 65 0.66 -5.96 -6.60
N GLU A 66 0.16 -7.07 -7.17
CA GLU A 66 -0.84 -7.94 -6.53
C GLU A 66 -0.28 -8.65 -5.29
N LEU A 67 1.00 -9.03 -5.33
CA LEU A 67 1.67 -9.65 -4.19
C LEU A 67 2.00 -8.60 -3.12
N ALA A 68 2.50 -7.43 -3.52
CA ALA A 68 2.77 -6.32 -2.60
C ALA A 68 1.51 -5.90 -1.82
N ALA A 69 0.37 -5.82 -2.50
CA ALA A 69 -0.93 -5.54 -1.88
C ALA A 69 -1.31 -6.59 -0.83
N ARG A 70 -1.04 -7.87 -1.09
CA ARG A 70 -1.33 -8.95 -0.15
C ARG A 70 -0.39 -8.96 1.05
N ILE A 71 0.88 -8.63 0.86
CA ILE A 71 1.89 -8.53 1.94
C ILE A 71 1.50 -7.44 2.94
N LEU A 72 1.02 -6.30 2.44
CA LEU A 72 0.67 -5.14 3.26
C LEU A 72 -0.82 -5.05 3.62
N SER A 73 -1.62 -6.04 3.21
CA SER A 73 -3.01 -6.13 3.63
C SER A 73 -3.04 -6.35 5.14
N PRO A 74 -3.86 -5.60 5.91
CA PRO A 74 -4.08 -5.90 7.31
C PRO A 74 -4.53 -7.36 7.42
N LEU A 75 -3.84 -8.15 8.24
CA LEU A 75 -4.27 -9.48 8.64
C LEU A 75 -5.40 -9.29 9.65
N ASP A 76 -6.62 -9.05 9.18
CA ASP A 76 -7.83 -8.73 9.97
C ASP A 76 -8.26 -9.87 10.94
N GLY A 77 -7.43 -10.86 11.23
CA GLY A 77 -7.81 -12.08 11.96
C GLY A 77 -6.74 -12.75 12.82
N LEU A 78 -5.57 -12.14 13.06
CA LEU A 78 -4.58 -12.71 13.99
C LEU A 78 -4.77 -12.26 15.45
N ASP A 79 -5.62 -11.25 15.69
CA ASP A 79 -5.98 -10.80 17.05
C ASP A 79 -6.88 -11.80 17.82
N GLY A 80 -7.33 -12.88 17.17
CA GLY A 80 -8.24 -13.87 17.78
C GLY A 80 -7.60 -15.15 18.31
N LEU A 81 -6.28 -15.34 18.16
CA LEU A 81 -5.59 -16.58 18.58
C LEU A 81 -4.82 -16.46 19.91
N ASP A 82 -4.87 -15.31 20.57
CA ASP A 82 -4.30 -15.12 21.93
C ASP A 82 -5.33 -15.40 23.04
N GLY A 83 -6.45 -16.07 22.70
CA GLY A 83 -7.51 -16.45 23.64
C GLY A 83 -7.41 -17.88 24.16
N LEU A 84 -6.29 -18.59 23.94
CA LEU A 84 -6.07 -19.90 24.53
C LEU A 84 -5.29 -19.79 25.83
N ASP A 85 -6.04 -19.96 26.93
CA ASP A 85 -5.61 -20.53 28.20
C ASP A 85 -4.72 -19.67 29.11
N ALA A 86 -5.36 -19.01 30.07
CA ALA A 86 -4.96 -19.23 31.45
C ALA A 86 -6.10 -18.94 32.45
N PRO A 87 -6.61 -19.95 33.19
CA PRO A 87 -7.43 -19.74 34.35
C PRO A 87 -6.55 -19.43 35.58
N GLN A 88 -6.47 -18.15 36.00
CA GLN A 88 -5.96 -17.83 37.34
C GLN A 88 -7.13 -17.61 38.31
N VAL A 89 -7.55 -18.74 38.88
CA VAL A 89 -8.11 -18.85 40.22
C VAL A 89 -7.19 -18.16 41.24
N GLY A 90 -7.73 -17.44 42.23
CA GLY A 90 -6.94 -17.07 43.42
C GLY A 90 -7.35 -15.83 44.20
N ARG A 91 -8.47 -15.94 44.93
CA ARG A 91 -8.79 -15.38 46.26
C ARG A 91 -8.30 -13.99 46.68
#